data_AF-A0A0L1JU45-F1
#
_entry.id   AF-A0A0L1JU45-F1
#
_cell.length_a   1.000
_cell.length_b   1.000
_cell.length_c   1.000
_cell.angle_alpha   90.00
_cell.angle_beta   90.00
_cell.angle_gamma   90.00
#
_symmetry.space_group_name_H-M   'P 1'
#
loop_
_entity.id
_entity.type
_entity.pdbx_description
1 polymer ?
#
loop_
_entity_poly.entity_id
_entity_poly.type
_entity_poly.pdbx_seq_one_letter_code
_entity_poly.pdbx_strand_id
1 'polypeptide(L)'
;MIRATCLALACLATPALAQDLRPADIPRYERNDLLLGNALRGALNNGAPSDVALLVEAMRGGPGPVSPVGDWKCRTMKLGDILPLVVYGNFRCRITEVERGHWRLEKLTGSQRTSGDLWETEGAVEYYGVGYVLNGPSASYDTLPPESQEPVNPGQTVAVIGFFEQMGENRARLLQPDPILESDYDILYLTR
;
A
#
# COMPACT_ATOMS: atom_id res chain seq x y z
N MET A 1 -43.82 6.72 43.92
CA MET A 1 -43.04 7.52 42.95
C MET A 1 -42.01 6.59 42.33
N ILE A 2 -42.23 6.15 41.09
CA ILE A 2 -41.39 5.15 40.40
C ILE A 2 -40.16 5.86 39.84
N ARG A 3 -38.96 5.47 40.30
CA ARG A 3 -37.68 5.93 39.75
C ARG A 3 -37.41 5.18 38.45
N ALA A 4 -37.42 5.90 37.33
CA ALA A 4 -36.98 5.39 36.03
C ALA A 4 -35.44 5.43 35.98
N THR A 5 -34.81 4.25 35.96
CA THR A 5 -33.37 4.12 35.77
C THR A 5 -33.09 4.09 34.27
N CYS A 6 -32.55 5.18 33.71
CA CYS A 6 -32.06 5.20 32.34
C CYS A 6 -30.81 4.32 32.21
N LEU A 7 -30.93 3.20 31.51
CA LEU A 7 -29.81 2.35 31.14
C LEU A 7 -29.14 2.97 29.90
N ALA A 8 -28.00 3.62 30.07
CA ALA A 8 -27.19 4.11 28.97
C ALA A 8 -26.54 2.91 28.26
N LEU A 9 -26.99 2.63 27.04
CA LEU A 9 -26.41 1.60 26.19
C LEU A 9 -25.10 2.15 25.61
N ALA A 10 -23.96 1.72 26.16
CA ALA A 10 -22.67 2.01 25.57
C ALA A 10 -22.50 1.15 24.31
N CYS A 11 -22.60 1.76 23.13
CA CYS A 11 -22.19 1.14 21.87
C CYS A 11 -20.67 0.91 21.91
N LEU A 12 -20.24 -0.28 22.31
CA LEU A 12 -18.87 -0.73 22.11
C LEU A 12 -18.67 -0.90 20.59
N ALA A 13 -17.90 0.00 19.98
CA ALA A 13 -17.44 -0.19 18.61
C ALA A 13 -16.56 -1.45 18.59
N THR A 14 -17.01 -2.47 17.89
CA THR A 14 -16.17 -3.64 17.58
C THR A 14 -14.97 -3.14 16.78
N PRO A 15 -13.73 -3.43 17.21
CA PRO A 15 -12.57 -3.15 16.36
C PRO A 15 -12.75 -3.92 15.05
N ALA A 16 -12.53 -3.25 13.92
CA ALA A 16 -12.43 -3.90 12.64
C ALA A 16 -11.32 -4.95 12.74
N LEU A 17 -11.64 -6.21 12.48
CA LEU A 17 -10.62 -7.24 12.40
C LEU A 17 -9.85 -7.00 11.11
N ALA A 18 -8.55 -6.72 11.23
CA ALA A 18 -7.66 -6.65 10.07
C ALA A 18 -7.79 -7.94 9.26
N GLN A 19 -7.81 -7.82 7.94
CA GLN A 19 -7.82 -8.97 7.06
C GLN A 19 -6.58 -9.85 7.29
N ASP A 20 -6.74 -11.17 7.29
CA ASP A 20 -5.63 -12.11 7.42
C ASP A 20 -4.66 -12.01 6.23
N LEU A 21 -3.36 -11.93 6.54
CA LEU A 21 -2.28 -12.03 5.57
C LEU A 21 -2.26 -13.41 4.93
N ARG A 22 -2.14 -13.48 3.59
CA ARG A 22 -2.05 -14.77 2.88
C ARG A 22 -0.72 -15.48 3.22
N PRO A 23 -0.72 -16.81 3.39
CA PRO A 23 0.50 -17.58 3.66
C PRO A 23 1.66 -17.29 2.69
N ALA A 24 1.36 -17.17 1.40
CA ALA A 24 2.35 -16.85 0.38
C ALA A 24 2.98 -15.45 0.52
N ASP A 25 2.34 -14.53 1.24
CA ASP A 25 2.80 -13.15 1.44
C ASP A 25 3.57 -12.96 2.77
N ILE A 26 3.53 -13.93 3.69
CA ILE A 26 4.28 -13.87 4.97
C ILE A 26 5.78 -13.58 4.76
N PRO A 27 6.50 -14.26 3.85
CA PRO A 27 7.95 -14.08 3.77
C PRO A 27 8.37 -12.69 3.29
N ARG A 28 7.56 -12.03 2.46
CA ARG A 28 7.84 -10.67 1.97
C ARG A 28 7.39 -9.60 2.95
N TYR A 29 6.33 -9.86 3.71
CA TYR A 29 5.93 -9.03 4.85
C TYR A 29 7.05 -8.96 5.90
N GLU A 30 7.53 -10.12 6.36
CA GLU A 30 8.55 -10.21 7.42
C GLU A 30 9.92 -9.63 7.01
N ARG A 31 10.22 -9.61 5.71
CA ARG A 31 11.49 -9.11 5.18
C ARG A 31 11.46 -7.66 4.72
N ASN A 32 10.41 -6.90 5.04
CA ASN A 32 10.23 -5.52 4.56
C ASN A 32 11.50 -4.66 4.68
N ASP A 33 12.07 -4.56 5.87
CA ASP A 33 13.20 -3.66 6.14
C ASP A 33 14.49 -4.12 5.43
N LEU A 34 14.70 -5.44 5.36
CA LEU A 34 15.82 -6.04 4.64
C LEU A 34 15.73 -5.72 3.14
N LEU A 35 14.55 -5.91 2.56
CA LEU A 35 14.29 -5.65 1.14
C LEU A 35 14.43 -4.16 0.84
N LEU A 36 13.83 -3.29 1.66
CA LEU A 36 13.95 -1.85 1.53
C LEU A 36 15.41 -1.40 1.57
N GLY A 37 16.19 -1.84 2.56
CA GLY A 37 17.59 -1.47 2.70
C GLY A 37 18.46 -1.92 1.52
N ASN A 38 18.21 -3.12 0.99
CA ASN A 38 18.89 -3.63 -0.19
C ASN A 38 18.55 -2.82 -1.45
N ALA A 39 17.26 -2.57 -1.67
CA ALA A 39 16.76 -1.83 -2.82
C ALA A 39 17.24 -0.37 -2.80
N LEU A 40 17.20 0.30 -1.64
CA LEU A 40 17.73 1.65 -1.46
C LEU A 40 19.23 1.72 -1.75
N ARG A 41 20.02 0.75 -1.27
CA ARG A 41 21.46 0.72 -1.56
C ARG A 41 21.73 0.65 -3.06
N GLY A 42 21.01 -0.21 -3.79
CA GLY A 42 21.14 -0.33 -5.25
C GLY A 42 20.76 0.97 -5.97
N ALA A 43 19.60 1.54 -5.60
CA ALA A 43 19.08 2.77 -6.16
C ALA A 43 20.00 3.98 -5.92
N LEU A 44 20.51 4.15 -4.70
CA LEU A 44 21.40 5.28 -4.35
C LEU A 44 22.77 5.19 -5.01
N ASN A 45 23.30 3.98 -5.23
CA ASN A 45 24.60 3.80 -5.86
C ASN A 45 24.55 3.99 -7.38
N ASN A 46 23.46 3.57 -8.03
CA ASN A 46 23.43 3.40 -9.50
C ASN A 46 22.24 4.08 -10.20
N GLY A 47 21.32 4.71 -9.46
CA GLY A 47 20.18 5.42 -10.02
C GLY A 47 20.57 6.73 -10.70
N ALA A 48 19.76 7.17 -11.67
CA ALA A 48 19.93 8.49 -12.28
C ALA A 48 19.80 9.59 -11.21
N PRO A 49 20.64 10.65 -11.20
CA PRO A 49 20.62 11.66 -10.14
C PRO A 49 19.26 12.34 -9.93
N SER A 50 18.49 12.57 -11.00
CA SER A 50 17.13 13.12 -10.92
C SER A 50 16.16 12.20 -10.20
N ASP A 51 16.28 10.89 -10.46
CA ASP A 51 15.39 9.87 -9.89
C ASP A 51 15.75 9.61 -8.43
N VAL A 52 17.04 9.60 -8.12
CA VAL A 52 17.55 9.50 -6.74
C VAL A 52 17.05 10.69 -5.90
N ALA A 53 17.04 11.91 -6.45
CA ALA A 53 16.52 13.07 -5.73
C ALA A 53 15.04 12.91 -5.35
N LEU A 54 14.23 12.37 -6.27
CA LEU A 54 12.82 12.08 -6.02
C LEU A 54 12.63 10.94 -5.01
N LEU A 55 13.45 9.88 -5.09
CA LEU A 55 13.44 8.80 -4.10
C LEU A 55 13.77 9.33 -2.69
N VAL A 56 14.79 10.17 -2.57
CA VAL A 56 15.15 10.82 -1.29
C VAL A 56 13.99 11.68 -0.77
N GLU A 57 13.27 12.37 -1.65
CA GLU A 57 12.07 13.12 -1.27
C GLU A 57 10.97 12.19 -0.74
N ALA A 58 10.68 11.08 -1.43
CA ALA A 58 9.68 10.10 -1.00
C ALA A 58 10.04 9.42 0.33
N MET A 59 11.33 9.20 0.59
CA MET A 59 11.81 8.57 1.81
C MET A 59 11.96 9.53 3.00
N ARG A 60 11.94 10.84 2.77
CA ARG A 60 12.13 11.83 3.84
C ARG A 60 10.91 11.94 4.75
N GLY A 61 11.14 11.71 6.05
CA GLY A 61 10.15 11.82 7.11
C GLY A 61 9.77 10.44 7.67
N GLY A 62 9.06 10.46 8.79
CA GLY A 62 8.48 9.26 9.41
C GLY A 62 6.94 9.28 9.34
N PRO A 63 6.29 8.18 9.74
CA PRO A 63 4.85 8.13 9.86
C PRO A 63 4.34 9.12 10.92
N GLY A 64 3.19 9.73 10.64
CA GLY A 64 2.44 10.62 11.51
C GLY A 64 0.95 10.25 11.54
N PRO A 65 0.08 11.15 12.02
CA PRO A 65 -1.36 10.89 12.08
C PRO A 65 -1.95 10.55 10.70
N VAL A 66 -2.77 9.51 10.66
CA VAL A 66 -3.37 8.98 9.43
C VAL A 66 -4.73 9.65 9.19
N SER A 67 -4.82 10.39 8.09
CA SER A 67 -6.05 10.99 7.55
C SER A 67 -5.96 10.98 6.02
N PRO A 68 -6.11 9.79 5.41
CA PRO A 68 -5.65 9.55 4.05
C PRO A 68 -6.74 9.84 3.00
N VAL A 69 -7.99 10.03 3.42
CA VAL A 69 -9.14 10.23 2.54
C VAL A 69 -8.90 11.41 1.59
N GLY A 70 -9.20 11.19 0.31
CA GLY A 70 -9.17 12.21 -0.74
C GLY A 70 -8.55 11.74 -2.04
N ASP A 71 -8.44 12.69 -2.97
CA ASP A 71 -7.74 12.51 -4.24
C ASP A 71 -6.25 12.82 -4.08
N TRP A 72 -5.43 12.00 -4.72
CA TRP A 72 -3.96 12.07 -4.64
C TRP A 72 -3.35 12.01 -6.04
N LYS A 73 -2.23 12.72 -6.22
CA LYS A 73 -1.25 12.38 -7.24
C LYS A 73 -0.37 11.28 -6.67
N CYS A 74 -0.18 10.21 -7.41
CA CYS A 74 0.68 9.12 -6.98
C CYS A 74 1.68 8.76 -8.07
N ARG A 75 2.92 8.47 -7.70
CA ARG A 75 3.93 7.94 -8.62
C ARG A 75 4.52 6.66 -8.06
N THR A 76 4.81 5.72 -8.96
CA THR A 76 5.48 4.49 -8.60
C THR A 76 6.98 4.69 -8.75
N MET A 77 7.75 4.19 -7.80
CA MET A 77 9.20 4.05 -7.87
C MET A 77 9.49 2.56 -7.77
N LYS A 78 10.16 2.01 -8.77
CA LYS A 78 10.59 0.60 -8.82
C LYS A 78 12.07 0.55 -8.52
N LEU A 79 12.46 -0.18 -7.48
CA LEU A 79 13.84 -0.29 -7.04
C LEU A 79 14.30 -1.74 -7.20
N GLY A 80 15.44 -1.93 -7.86
CA GLY A 80 16.06 -3.25 -8.03
C GLY A 80 15.43 -4.14 -9.12
N ASP A 81 15.81 -5.41 -9.10
CA ASP A 81 15.55 -6.43 -10.14
C ASP A 81 16.14 -6.07 -11.52
N ILE A 82 15.34 -5.46 -12.40
CA ILE A 82 15.74 -5.18 -13.80
C ILE A 82 16.63 -3.93 -13.89
N LEU A 83 16.28 -2.88 -13.14
CA LEU A 83 16.96 -1.59 -13.14
C LEU A 83 17.18 -1.11 -11.70
N PRO A 84 18.28 -0.41 -11.40
CA PRO A 84 18.55 0.03 -10.03
C PRO A 84 17.45 0.92 -9.44
N LEU A 85 16.88 1.81 -10.26
CA LEU A 85 15.80 2.71 -9.92
C LEU A 85 15.07 3.16 -11.19
N VAL A 86 13.74 3.10 -11.18
CA VAL A 86 12.86 3.73 -12.17
C VAL A 86 11.82 4.55 -11.43
N VAL A 87 11.70 5.84 -11.77
CA VAL A 87 10.68 6.73 -11.19
C VAL A 87 9.68 7.15 -12.26
N TYR A 88 8.43 6.74 -12.11
CA TYR A 88 7.36 7.10 -13.03
C TYR A 88 6.80 8.50 -12.77
N GLY A 89 6.08 9.04 -13.76
CA GLY A 89 5.31 10.27 -13.62
C GLY A 89 4.12 10.13 -12.66
N ASN A 90 3.37 11.23 -12.49
CA ASN A 90 2.20 11.24 -11.63
C ASN A 90 0.98 10.61 -12.32
N PHE A 91 0.32 9.74 -11.59
CA PHE A 91 -0.98 9.14 -11.85
C PHE A 91 -2.02 9.69 -10.86
N ARG A 92 -3.30 9.44 -11.12
CA ARG A 92 -4.38 9.71 -10.17
C ARG A 92 -4.56 8.52 -9.25
N CYS A 93 -4.57 8.76 -7.95
CA CYS A 93 -4.99 7.82 -6.93
C CYS A 93 -6.14 8.42 -6.12
N ARG A 94 -6.92 7.56 -5.48
CA ARG A 94 -7.99 7.95 -4.55
C ARG A 94 -7.92 7.06 -3.33
N ILE A 95 -8.16 7.66 -2.17
CA ILE A 95 -8.37 6.93 -0.93
C ILE A 95 -9.76 7.29 -0.39
N THR A 96 -10.60 6.29 -0.12
CA THR A 96 -11.93 6.47 0.48
C THR A 96 -12.01 5.78 1.83
N GLU A 97 -12.75 6.35 2.76
CA GLU A 97 -13.09 5.68 4.02
C GLU A 97 -14.09 4.57 3.76
N VAL A 98 -13.82 3.38 4.31
CA VAL A 98 -14.79 2.29 4.40
C VAL A 98 -15.44 2.36 5.78
N GLU A 99 -14.61 2.37 6.82
CA GLU A 99 -14.99 2.63 8.20
C GLU A 99 -13.78 3.18 8.98
N ARG A 100 -13.96 3.47 10.28
CA ARG A 100 -12.87 4.02 11.09
C ARG A 100 -11.71 3.02 11.18
N GLY A 101 -10.52 3.45 10.76
CA GLY A 101 -9.33 2.60 10.73
C GLY A 101 -9.26 1.68 9.51
N HIS A 102 -10.18 1.83 8.55
CA HIS A 102 -10.22 1.04 7.32
C HIS A 102 -10.51 1.93 6.11
N TRP A 103 -9.56 2.00 5.18
CA TRP A 103 -9.70 2.76 3.95
C TRP A 103 -9.47 1.89 2.72
N ARG A 104 -9.92 2.35 1.57
CA ARG A 104 -9.69 1.74 0.26
C ARG A 104 -8.79 2.64 -0.57
N LEU A 105 -7.66 2.14 -1.04
CA LEU A 105 -6.75 2.84 -1.95
C LEU A 105 -6.93 2.31 -3.37
N GLU A 106 -7.01 3.22 -4.34
CA GLU A 106 -7.11 2.89 -5.77
C GLU A 106 -6.19 3.77 -6.62
N LYS A 107 -5.37 3.15 -7.48
CA LYS A 107 -4.64 3.82 -8.55
C LYS A 107 -5.49 3.85 -9.83
N LEU A 108 -6.06 5.01 -10.13
CA LEU A 108 -7.08 5.22 -11.15
C LEU A 108 -6.53 5.31 -12.59
N THR A 109 -5.23 5.56 -12.77
CA THR A 109 -4.62 5.76 -14.08
C THR A 109 -3.26 5.07 -14.21
N GLY A 110 -2.81 4.86 -15.46
CA GLY A 110 -1.60 4.12 -15.81
C GLY A 110 -1.93 2.72 -16.32
N SER A 111 -0.96 2.06 -16.95
CA SER A 111 -1.08 0.71 -17.52
C SER A 111 -1.13 -0.37 -16.45
N GLN A 112 -0.32 -0.22 -15.41
CA GLN A 112 -0.35 -1.03 -14.19
C GLN A 112 -1.11 -0.26 -13.10
N ARG A 113 -2.12 -0.91 -12.52
CA ARG A 113 -2.96 -0.37 -11.44
C ARG A 113 -2.83 -1.21 -10.19
N THR A 114 -3.21 -0.63 -9.07
CA THR A 114 -3.33 -1.33 -7.78
C THR A 114 -4.60 -0.86 -7.09
N SER A 115 -5.28 -1.78 -6.41
CA SER A 115 -6.43 -1.46 -5.55
C SER A 115 -6.47 -2.41 -4.37
N GLY A 116 -6.65 -1.88 -3.16
CA GLY A 116 -6.62 -2.67 -1.93
C GLY A 116 -7.09 -1.89 -0.73
N ASP A 117 -7.13 -2.59 0.39
CA ASP A 117 -7.59 -2.09 1.67
C ASP A 117 -6.40 -1.69 2.54
N LEU A 118 -6.56 -0.59 3.26
CA LEU A 118 -5.64 -0.04 4.25
C LEU A 118 -6.25 -0.29 5.62
N TRP A 119 -5.57 -1.09 6.44
CA TRP A 119 -6.00 -1.47 7.78
C TRP A 119 -5.11 -0.81 8.81
N GLU A 120 -5.68 0.01 9.69
CA GLU A 120 -4.97 0.52 10.86
C GLU A 120 -4.73 -0.62 11.85
N THR A 121 -3.46 -0.87 12.17
CA THR A 121 -3.02 -1.88 13.14
C THR A 121 -2.30 -1.21 14.30
N GLU A 122 -1.73 -1.97 15.24
CA GLU A 122 -1.00 -1.40 16.37
C GLU A 122 0.31 -0.74 15.91
N GLY A 123 0.22 0.56 15.59
CA GLY A 123 1.37 1.39 15.22
C GLY A 123 1.71 1.42 13.73
N ALA A 124 0.90 0.82 12.86
CA ALA A 124 1.10 0.82 11.41
C ALA A 124 -0.23 0.91 10.65
N VAL A 125 -0.14 1.10 9.33
CA VAL A 125 -1.26 0.90 8.41
C VAL A 125 -0.81 -0.11 7.36
N GLU A 126 -1.45 -1.26 7.33
CA GLU A 126 -1.13 -2.35 6.42
C GLU A 126 -2.00 -2.27 5.17
N TYR A 127 -1.40 -2.55 4.02
CA TYR A 127 -2.09 -2.58 2.74
C TYR A 127 -2.21 -4.01 2.23
N TYR A 128 -3.43 -4.41 1.91
CA TYR A 128 -3.75 -5.70 1.33
C TYR A 128 -4.57 -5.49 0.05
N GLY A 129 -3.96 -5.79 -1.09
CA GLY A 129 -4.54 -5.45 -2.36
C GLY A 129 -4.04 -6.28 -3.52
N VAL A 130 -4.45 -5.86 -4.70
CA VAL A 130 -4.08 -6.51 -5.95
C VAL A 130 -3.50 -5.51 -6.94
N GLY A 131 -2.45 -5.95 -7.63
CA GLY A 131 -1.91 -5.29 -8.81
C GLY A 131 -2.48 -5.93 -10.06
N TYR A 132 -2.75 -5.16 -11.11
CA TYR A 132 -3.35 -5.67 -12.33
C TYR A 132 -3.10 -4.75 -13.53
N VAL A 133 -3.29 -5.30 -14.73
CA VAL A 133 -3.23 -4.59 -16.01
C VAL A 133 -4.56 -4.70 -16.76
N LEU A 134 -4.71 -3.91 -17.83
CA LEU A 134 -5.87 -3.93 -18.72
C LEU A 134 -7.19 -3.71 -17.95
N ASN A 135 -8.22 -4.52 -18.20
CA ASN A 135 -9.54 -4.43 -17.58
C ASN A 135 -9.66 -5.26 -16.28
N GLY A 136 -8.54 -5.57 -15.61
CA GLY A 136 -8.55 -6.16 -14.27
C GLY A 136 -9.11 -5.21 -13.19
N PRO A 137 -9.13 -5.62 -11.91
CA PRO A 137 -8.70 -6.92 -11.42
C PRO A 137 -9.74 -8.02 -11.69
N SER A 138 -9.29 -9.27 -11.76
CA SER A 138 -10.17 -10.45 -11.87
C SER A 138 -10.58 -11.04 -10.52
N ALA A 139 -9.93 -10.58 -9.44
CA ALA A 139 -10.10 -11.08 -8.07
C ALA A 139 -9.73 -9.98 -7.07
N SER A 140 -10.35 -10.00 -5.88
CA SER A 140 -9.89 -9.24 -4.71
C SER A 140 -8.82 -10.03 -3.95
N TYR A 141 -8.04 -9.36 -3.10
CA TYR A 141 -6.89 -9.98 -2.44
C TYR A 141 -7.27 -11.18 -1.56
N ASP A 142 -8.41 -11.12 -0.86
CA ASP A 142 -8.98 -12.23 -0.05
C ASP A 142 -9.35 -13.48 -0.86
N THR A 143 -9.57 -13.31 -2.17
CA THR A 143 -9.96 -14.41 -3.08
C THR A 143 -8.79 -14.99 -3.88
N LEU A 144 -7.58 -14.41 -3.75
CA LEU A 144 -6.39 -14.97 -4.38
C LEU A 144 -6.01 -16.32 -3.76
N PRO A 145 -5.46 -17.27 -4.53
CA PRO A 145 -5.04 -18.56 -3.97
C PRO A 145 -4.05 -18.37 -2.82
N PRO A 146 -4.30 -18.91 -1.61
CA PRO A 146 -3.56 -18.52 -0.39
C PRO A 146 -2.05 -18.87 -0.43
N GLU A 147 -1.71 -19.96 -1.13
CA GLU A 147 -0.35 -20.53 -1.19
C GLU A 147 0.40 -20.18 -2.49
N SER A 148 -0.18 -19.35 -3.38
CA SER A 148 0.39 -19.06 -4.69
C SER A 148 0.66 -17.58 -4.89
N GLN A 149 1.73 -17.28 -5.61
CA GLN A 149 2.06 -15.94 -6.09
C GLN A 149 1.82 -15.78 -7.61
N GLU A 150 1.29 -16.82 -8.26
CA GLU A 150 1.06 -16.80 -9.70
C GLU A 150 -0.06 -15.82 -10.08
N PRO A 151 0.11 -15.07 -11.18
CA PRO A 151 -0.94 -14.16 -11.65
C PRO A 151 -2.24 -14.89 -12.02
N VAL A 152 -3.37 -14.35 -11.57
CA VAL A 152 -4.71 -14.80 -11.95
C VAL A 152 -5.18 -14.03 -13.19
N ASN A 153 -5.73 -14.76 -14.16
CA ASN A 153 -6.23 -14.19 -15.42
C ASN A 153 -7.77 -14.09 -15.45
N PRO A 154 -8.35 -13.14 -16.21
CA PRO A 154 -7.69 -12.15 -17.08
C PRO A 154 -7.11 -10.95 -16.31
N GLY A 155 -6.19 -10.20 -16.94
CA GLY A 155 -5.66 -8.95 -16.38
C GLY A 155 -4.44 -9.08 -15.45
N GLN A 156 -3.81 -10.27 -15.42
CA GLN A 156 -2.58 -10.53 -14.67
C GLN A 156 -2.69 -10.03 -13.22
N THR A 157 -3.76 -10.40 -12.54
CA THR A 157 -4.06 -9.98 -11.18
C THR A 157 -3.09 -10.69 -10.22
N VAL A 158 -2.29 -9.90 -9.52
CA VAL A 158 -1.26 -10.38 -8.58
C VAL A 158 -1.48 -9.80 -7.20
N ALA A 159 -0.99 -10.52 -6.20
CA ALA A 159 -0.96 -10.06 -4.82
C ALA A 159 -0.09 -8.81 -4.67
N VAL A 160 -0.56 -7.85 -3.88
CA VAL A 160 0.24 -6.71 -3.46
C VAL A 160 -0.02 -6.47 -1.98
N ILE A 161 1.04 -6.58 -1.19
CA ILE A 161 1.04 -6.17 0.21
C ILE A 161 1.86 -4.88 0.38
N GLY A 162 1.67 -4.20 1.49
CA GLY A 162 2.55 -3.09 1.84
C GLY A 162 2.25 -2.41 3.16
N PHE A 163 3.00 -1.36 3.42
CA PHE A 163 2.94 -0.54 4.62
C PHE A 163 2.70 0.91 4.22
N PHE A 164 1.57 1.45 4.63
CA PHE A 164 1.19 2.83 4.34
C PHE A 164 1.63 3.75 5.47
N GLU A 165 2.31 4.83 5.09
CA GLU A 165 2.78 5.84 6.01
C GLU A 165 2.34 7.22 5.52
N GLN A 166 1.51 7.89 6.32
CA GLN A 166 1.21 9.29 6.08
C GLN A 166 2.23 10.16 6.80
N MET A 167 3.04 10.88 6.03
CA MET A 167 4.15 11.71 6.52
C MET A 167 3.74 13.17 6.77
N GLY A 168 2.48 13.51 6.50
CA GLY A 168 1.88 14.83 6.69
C GLY A 168 0.55 14.96 5.95
N GLU A 169 -0.06 16.14 6.02
CA GLU A 169 -1.37 16.39 5.39
C GLU A 169 -1.37 16.11 3.89
N ASN A 170 -0.25 16.38 3.21
CA ASN A 170 -0.15 16.35 1.75
C ASN A 170 0.89 15.35 1.22
N ARG A 171 1.42 14.46 2.08
CA ARG A 171 2.47 13.51 1.72
C ARG A 171 2.22 12.16 2.39
N ALA A 172 2.17 11.11 1.59
CA ALA A 172 2.11 9.73 2.08
C ALA A 172 2.91 8.82 1.16
N ARG A 173 3.20 7.60 1.62
CA ARG A 173 3.82 6.55 0.82
C ARG A 173 3.21 5.21 1.15
N LEU A 174 3.10 4.35 0.15
CA LEU A 174 2.87 2.93 0.33
C LEU A 174 4.16 2.21 -0.06
N LEU A 175 4.72 1.50 0.91
CA LEU A 175 5.95 0.73 0.83
C LEU A 175 5.59 -0.73 0.50
N GLN A 176 6.12 -1.28 -0.58
CA GLN A 176 5.66 -2.55 -1.14
C GLN A 176 6.85 -3.51 -1.33
N PRO A 177 7.10 -4.41 -0.36
CA PRO A 177 8.22 -5.33 -0.43
C PRO A 177 8.00 -6.43 -1.46
N ASP A 178 9.04 -6.73 -2.24
CA ASP A 178 9.07 -7.87 -3.18
C ASP A 178 7.79 -7.94 -4.04
N PRO A 179 7.44 -6.91 -4.81
CA PRO A 179 6.26 -6.98 -5.68
C PRO A 179 6.43 -8.10 -6.72
N ILE A 180 5.33 -8.75 -7.12
CA ILE A 180 5.39 -9.86 -8.10
C ILE A 180 5.92 -9.44 -9.47
N LEU A 181 5.84 -8.15 -9.79
CA LEU A 181 6.17 -7.64 -11.11
C LEU A 181 7.32 -6.62 -11.05
N GLU A 182 8.48 -7.03 -11.57
CA GLU A 182 9.54 -6.18 -12.13
C GLU A 182 10.20 -5.19 -11.15
N SER A 183 10.50 -5.62 -9.92
CA SER A 183 11.30 -4.90 -8.92
C SER A 183 11.52 -5.72 -7.65
N ASP A 184 12.57 -5.40 -6.89
CA ASP A 184 12.76 -5.94 -5.53
C ASP A 184 11.91 -5.17 -4.49
N TYR A 185 11.58 -3.92 -4.79
CA TYR A 185 10.79 -3.05 -3.93
C TYR A 185 10.05 -1.97 -4.73
N ASP A 186 8.79 -1.76 -4.41
CA ASP A 186 7.99 -0.67 -4.97
C ASP A 186 7.66 0.38 -3.89
N ILE A 187 7.66 1.64 -4.31
CA ILE A 187 7.13 2.74 -3.50
C ILE A 187 6.07 3.46 -4.33
N LEU A 188 4.84 3.52 -3.83
CA LEU A 188 3.83 4.42 -4.35
C LEU A 188 3.86 5.70 -3.50
N TYR A 189 4.52 6.74 -4.01
CA TYR A 189 4.61 8.05 -3.33
C TYR A 189 3.40 8.90 -3.70
N LEU A 190 2.64 9.35 -2.68
CA LEU A 190 1.41 10.12 -2.83
C LEU A 190 1.61 11.57 -2.37
N THR A 191 1.12 12.51 -3.18
CA THR A 191 1.13 13.95 -2.90
C THR A 191 -0.21 14.59 -3.27
N ARG A 192 -0.59 15.68 -2.61
CA ARG A 192 -1.76 16.49 -2.98
C ARG A 192 -1.48 17.98 -2.81
#